data_AF-A0A102DDF5-F1
#
_entry.id   AF-A0A102DDF5-F1
#
_cell.length_a   1.000
_cell.length_b   1.000
_cell.length_c   1.000
_cell.angle_alpha   90.00
_cell.angle_beta   90.00
_cell.angle_gamma   90.00
#
_symmetry.space_group_name_H-M   'P 1'
#
loop_
_entity.id
_entity.type
_entity.pdbx_description
1 polymer ?
#
loop_
_entity_poly.entity_id
_entity_poly.type
_entity_poly.pdbx_seq_one_letter_code
_entity_poly.pdbx_strand_id
1 'polypeptide(L)'
;MRRKSLIVPLAFAALAACSGKPDASTPATEAAPSGAPSEAPAAVPASGPALSDATVQLPAVPGRPAVAYFTLNSDVNGKLVSVAVAHFARAEMHESKMEGGAMTMSPVDAVPIAPGKPISFAPGGYHVMLFDMDGSLKPGDTTDLTATLDSGAKVNAKAKVTAPGGDMKM
;
A
#
# COMPACT_ATOMS: atom_id res chain seq x y z
N MET A 1 20.54 -75.49 -36.91
CA MET A 1 21.57 -76.36 -36.31
C MET A 1 22.36 -75.53 -35.32
N ARG A 2 22.26 -75.85 -34.01
CA ARG A 2 23.26 -75.63 -32.93
C ARG A 2 23.82 -74.19 -32.72
N ARG A 3 24.02 -73.65 -31.52
CA ARG A 3 23.94 -74.07 -30.12
C ARG A 3 24.43 -72.84 -29.32
N LYS A 4 23.87 -72.65 -28.11
CA LYS A 4 24.56 -72.34 -26.84
C LYS A 4 25.32 -71.01 -26.74
N SER A 5 24.86 -70.07 -25.92
CA SER A 5 25.00 -70.01 -24.45
C SER A 5 26.39 -69.60 -23.96
N LEU A 6 26.36 -68.82 -22.88
CA LEU A 6 27.37 -68.53 -21.86
C LEU A 6 28.21 -67.24 -22.04
N ILE A 7 27.91 -66.18 -21.25
CA ILE A 7 28.43 -65.83 -19.89
C ILE A 7 29.75 -65.01 -20.04
N VAL A 8 29.74 -63.65 -19.93
CA VAL A 8 29.80 -62.79 -18.69
C VAL A 8 31.24 -62.63 -18.17
N PRO A 9 31.68 -61.46 -17.65
CA PRO A 9 31.62 -60.06 -18.11
C PRO A 9 33.04 -59.40 -17.98
N LEU A 10 33.12 -58.11 -17.64
CA LEU A 10 34.28 -57.34 -17.15
C LEU A 10 34.93 -56.40 -18.20
N ALA A 11 34.21 -55.35 -18.56
CA ALA A 11 34.78 -54.13 -19.15
C ALA A 11 34.83 -53.07 -18.04
N PHE A 12 36.01 -52.65 -17.57
CA PHE A 12 36.94 -51.71 -18.19
C PHE A 12 36.35 -50.32 -18.45
N ALA A 13 36.81 -49.38 -17.59
CA ALA A 13 37.18 -48.00 -17.89
C ALA A 13 36.39 -47.27 -19.00
N ALA A 14 35.46 -46.42 -18.60
CA ALA A 14 34.87 -45.42 -19.49
C ALA A 14 35.77 -44.18 -19.54
N LEU A 15 36.58 -44.09 -20.60
CA LEU A 15 37.23 -42.86 -21.07
C LEU A 15 36.40 -42.31 -22.24
N ALA A 16 36.11 -41.01 -22.18
CA ALA A 16 35.22 -40.29 -23.08
C ALA A 16 35.74 -40.18 -24.53
N ALA A 17 34.85 -40.38 -25.52
CA ALA A 17 34.88 -39.74 -26.85
C ALA A 17 33.57 -39.96 -27.66
N CYS A 18 32.97 -38.83 -28.05
CA CYS A 18 32.12 -38.44 -29.19
C CYS A 18 31.20 -39.42 -29.99
N SER A 19 29.97 -38.89 -30.20
CA SER A 19 29.05 -39.01 -31.35
C SER A 19 27.91 -40.03 -31.30
N GLY A 20 26.75 -39.57 -30.82
CA GLY A 20 25.44 -40.20 -31.05
C GLY A 20 24.27 -39.24 -30.73
N LYS A 21 23.55 -38.79 -31.76
CA LYS A 21 22.25 -38.09 -31.71
C LYS A 21 21.19 -39.11 -31.24
N PRO A 22 20.18 -38.76 -30.41
CA PRO A 22 18.89 -38.40 -31.00
C PRO A 22 18.04 -37.43 -30.15
N ASP A 23 16.89 -37.12 -30.72
CA ASP A 23 15.67 -36.66 -30.08
C ASP A 23 15.52 -35.21 -29.62
N ALA A 24 14.26 -34.83 -29.77
CA ALA A 24 13.74 -33.49 -29.75
C ALA A 24 13.82 -32.84 -28.36
N SER A 25 13.66 -31.53 -28.42
CA SER A 25 13.30 -30.64 -27.32
C SER A 25 14.48 -30.13 -26.48
N THR A 26 14.97 -28.96 -26.91
CA THR A 26 15.72 -27.99 -26.11
C THR A 26 14.90 -27.53 -24.90
N PRO A 27 15.55 -27.17 -23.77
CA PRO A 27 14.94 -27.18 -22.44
C PRO A 27 14.42 -25.81 -21.97
N ALA A 28 13.81 -25.87 -20.78
CA ALA A 28 13.34 -24.81 -19.91
C ALA A 28 13.93 -23.41 -20.16
N THR A 29 13.03 -22.49 -20.53
CA THR A 29 13.13 -21.11 -20.09
C THR A 29 12.40 -21.00 -18.75
N GLU A 30 13.18 -20.63 -17.75
CA GLU A 30 12.72 -19.89 -16.59
C GLU A 30 12.08 -18.59 -17.09
N ALA A 31 10.82 -18.35 -16.73
CA ALA A 31 10.25 -17.02 -16.49
C ALA A 31 8.80 -17.22 -16.03
N ALA A 32 8.55 -16.63 -14.87
CA ALA A 32 7.30 -16.54 -14.13
C ALA A 32 6.02 -16.44 -15.00
N PRO A 33 4.90 -17.01 -14.50
CA PRO A 33 3.61 -16.82 -15.16
C PRO A 33 3.31 -15.33 -15.29
N SER A 34 3.17 -14.94 -16.55
CA SER A 34 2.68 -13.66 -17.01
C SER A 34 1.36 -13.34 -16.31
N GLY A 35 1.41 -12.31 -15.48
CA GLY A 35 0.34 -11.32 -15.29
C GLY A 35 -1.07 -11.87 -15.11
N ALA A 36 -1.39 -12.28 -13.89
CA ALA A 36 -2.76 -12.17 -13.38
C ALA A 36 -3.18 -10.67 -13.41
N PRO A 37 -4.49 -10.40 -13.52
CA PRO A 37 -5.02 -9.22 -14.20
C PRO A 37 -4.80 -7.95 -13.39
N SER A 38 -4.26 -6.90 -14.02
CA SER A 38 -4.41 -5.53 -13.53
C SER A 38 -5.75 -4.99 -14.02
N GLU A 39 -6.81 -5.61 -13.54
CA GLU A 39 -8.11 -4.98 -13.53
C GLU A 39 -8.05 -4.01 -12.34
N ALA A 40 -7.79 -2.74 -12.65
CA ALA A 40 -8.09 -1.67 -11.72
C ALA A 40 -9.58 -1.83 -11.35
N PRO A 41 -9.94 -2.04 -10.07
CA PRO A 41 -11.35 -2.10 -9.73
C PRO A 41 -11.89 -0.70 -9.96
N ALA A 42 -12.74 -0.60 -10.98
CA ALA A 42 -13.67 0.49 -11.16
C ALA A 42 -14.32 0.79 -9.81
N ALA A 43 -14.34 2.07 -9.46
CA ALA A 43 -15.05 2.61 -8.31
C ALA A 43 -16.52 2.15 -8.38
N VAL A 44 -16.83 1.07 -7.66
CA VAL A 44 -18.19 0.72 -7.31
C VAL A 44 -18.72 1.87 -6.44
N PRO A 45 -19.94 2.37 -6.65
CA PRO A 45 -20.58 3.24 -5.66
C PRO A 45 -20.96 2.34 -4.48
N ALA A 46 -19.96 2.04 -3.64
CA ALA A 46 -20.11 1.16 -2.50
C ALA A 46 -20.86 1.91 -1.41
N SER A 47 -21.92 1.28 -0.91
CA SER A 47 -22.49 1.50 0.42
C SER A 47 -21.50 1.03 1.51
N GLY A 48 -20.25 1.49 1.40
CA GLY A 48 -19.10 1.04 2.17
C GLY A 48 -18.32 2.23 2.73
N PRO A 49 -17.18 1.99 3.39
CA PRO A 49 -16.40 3.06 4.00
C PRO A 49 -15.96 4.06 2.93
N ALA A 50 -16.21 5.34 3.21
CA ALA A 50 -15.97 6.46 2.32
C ALA A 50 -15.18 7.54 3.04
N LEU A 51 -14.28 8.18 2.29
CA LEU A 51 -13.51 9.32 2.74
C LEU A 51 -14.03 10.58 2.04
N SER A 52 -14.31 11.63 2.81
CA SER A 52 -14.74 12.93 2.29
C SER A 52 -13.83 14.04 2.81
N ASP A 53 -13.90 15.21 2.16
CA ASP A 53 -13.20 16.44 2.60
C ASP A 53 -11.68 16.27 2.78
N ALA A 54 -11.10 15.35 2.00
CA ALA A 54 -9.69 15.01 2.12
C ALA A 54 -8.81 16.17 1.65
N THR A 55 -7.89 16.56 2.52
CA THR A 55 -6.99 17.70 2.34
C THR A 55 -5.62 17.35 2.88
N VAL A 56 -4.56 17.71 2.16
CA VAL A 56 -3.17 17.57 2.58
C VAL A 56 -2.56 18.97 2.68
N GLN A 57 -2.26 19.39 3.89
CA GLN A 57 -1.66 20.67 4.17
C GLN A 57 -0.13 20.57 4.17
N LEU A 58 0.50 21.30 3.26
CA LEU A 58 1.95 21.33 3.15
C LEU A 58 2.60 22.06 4.33
N PRO A 59 3.83 21.69 4.71
CA PRO A 59 4.58 22.35 5.77
C PRO A 59 5.06 23.74 5.34
N ALA A 60 5.08 24.70 6.27
CA ALA A 60 5.65 26.03 6.04
C ALA A 60 7.17 26.02 5.83
N VAL A 61 7.84 25.04 6.44
CA VAL A 61 9.29 24.90 6.40
C VAL A 61 9.64 23.60 5.67
N PRO A 62 10.50 23.64 4.63
CA PRO A 62 10.98 22.44 3.95
C PRO A 62 11.58 21.43 4.93
N GLY A 63 11.32 20.14 4.71
CA GLY A 63 11.81 19.07 5.59
C GLY A 63 11.06 18.93 6.92
N ARG A 64 9.95 19.65 7.11
CA ARG A 64 8.95 19.32 8.14
C ARG A 64 7.89 18.38 7.57
N PRO A 65 7.22 17.59 8.42
CA PRO A 65 6.10 16.76 8.00
C PRO A 65 4.92 17.62 7.53
N ALA A 66 4.21 17.16 6.50
CA ALA A 66 2.89 17.65 6.14
C ALA A 66 1.83 17.03 7.06
N VAL A 67 0.60 17.55 7.00
CA VAL A 67 -0.53 17.00 7.74
C VAL A 67 -1.71 16.75 6.82
N ALA A 68 -2.38 15.60 6.95
CA ALA A 68 -3.59 15.27 6.24
C ALA A 68 -4.82 15.32 7.17
N TYR A 69 -5.90 15.86 6.62
CA TYR A 69 -7.22 15.95 7.22
C TYR A 69 -8.24 15.34 6.27
N PHE A 70 -9.25 14.68 6.80
CA PHE A 70 -10.32 14.05 6.05
C PHE A 70 -11.42 13.62 7.01
N THR A 71 -12.60 13.33 6.49
CA THR A 71 -13.66 12.67 7.26
C THR A 71 -13.82 11.24 6.78
N LEU A 72 -13.75 10.29 7.69
CA LEU A 72 -14.01 8.88 7.42
C LEU A 72 -15.42 8.54 7.88
N ASN A 73 -16.28 8.14 6.94
CA ASN A 73 -17.60 7.61 7.22
C ASN A 73 -17.67 6.13 6.85
N SER A 74 -18.36 5.33 7.65
CA SER A 74 -18.55 3.91 7.38
C SER A 74 -19.82 3.42 8.05
N ASP A 75 -20.57 2.56 7.36
CA ASP A 75 -21.74 1.87 7.91
C ASP A 75 -21.37 0.51 8.53
N VAL A 76 -20.08 0.15 8.50
CA VAL A 76 -19.55 -1.06 9.11
C VAL A 76 -18.62 -0.74 10.27
N ASN A 77 -18.68 -1.57 11.31
CA ASN A 77 -17.68 -1.57 12.38
C ASN A 77 -16.31 -1.97 11.83
N GLY A 78 -15.27 -1.35 12.34
CA GLY A 78 -13.90 -1.70 11.99
C GLY A 78 -12.91 -0.80 12.70
N LYS A 79 -11.67 -0.79 12.23
CA LYS A 79 -10.63 0.12 12.67
C LYS A 79 -9.86 0.60 11.46
N LEU A 80 -9.58 1.90 11.41
CA LEU A 80 -8.59 2.44 10.50
C LEU A 80 -7.22 2.10 11.07
N VAL A 81 -6.45 1.27 10.39
CA VAL A 81 -5.13 0.79 10.87
C VAL A 81 -3.96 1.46 10.15
N SER A 82 -4.20 2.03 8.98
CA SER A 82 -3.17 2.73 8.23
C SER A 82 -3.77 3.72 7.26
N VAL A 83 -3.04 4.80 7.01
CA VAL A 83 -3.32 5.76 5.96
C VAL A 83 -2.05 5.90 5.14
N ALA A 84 -2.18 5.95 3.83
CA ALA A 84 -1.09 6.25 2.92
C ALA A 84 -1.51 7.38 2.00
N VAL A 85 -0.57 8.24 1.62
CA VAL A 85 -0.80 9.33 0.68
C VAL A 85 0.29 9.26 -0.37
N ALA A 86 -0.08 9.34 -1.64
CA ALA A 86 0.91 9.37 -2.71
C ALA A 86 1.88 10.56 -2.53
N HIS A 87 3.13 10.38 -2.93
CA HIS A 87 4.24 11.35 -2.78
C HIS A 87 4.83 11.49 -1.36
N PHE A 88 4.40 10.67 -0.40
CA PHE A 88 4.98 10.59 0.95
C PHE A 88 5.45 9.16 1.24
N ALA A 89 6.63 9.02 1.85
CA ALA A 89 7.16 7.69 2.16
C ALA A 89 6.51 7.05 3.39
N ARG A 90 6.05 7.86 4.35
CA ARG A 90 5.41 7.38 5.57
C ARG A 90 4.31 8.31 6.05
N ALA A 91 3.34 7.72 6.72
CA ALA A 91 2.19 8.38 7.28
C ALA A 91 1.89 7.78 8.66
N GLU A 92 1.69 8.64 9.64
CA GLU A 92 1.42 8.27 11.03
C GLU A 92 0.15 8.95 11.50
N MET A 93 -0.76 8.21 12.12
CA MET A 93 -1.99 8.77 12.69
C MET A 93 -1.73 9.23 14.11
N HIS A 94 -2.16 10.44 14.44
CA HIS A 94 -1.95 11.09 15.72
C HIS A 94 -3.28 11.66 16.23
N GLU A 95 -3.47 11.66 17.54
CA GLU A 95 -4.62 12.24 18.22
C GLU A 95 -4.16 13.43 19.08
N SER A 96 -4.80 14.58 18.88
CA SER A 96 -4.65 15.71 19.79
C SER A 96 -5.75 15.66 20.85
N LYS A 97 -5.37 15.69 22.12
CA LYS A 97 -6.31 15.76 23.25
C LYS A 97 -5.83 16.76 24.29
N MET A 98 -6.77 17.40 24.98
CA MET A 98 -6.45 18.30 26.09
C MET A 98 -6.29 17.46 27.36
N GLU A 99 -5.08 17.42 27.91
CA GLU A 99 -4.76 16.67 29.12
C GLU A 99 -4.08 17.63 30.11
N GLY A 100 -4.69 17.80 31.29
CA GLY A 100 -4.15 18.66 32.34
C GLY A 100 -4.00 20.14 31.99
N GLY A 101 -4.80 20.66 31.04
CA GLY A 101 -4.72 22.05 30.58
C GLY A 101 -3.72 22.30 29.44
N ALA A 102 -3.02 21.25 28.97
CA ALA A 102 -2.13 21.31 27.82
C ALA A 102 -2.66 20.46 26.66
N MET A 103 -2.46 20.91 25.41
CA MET A 103 -2.72 20.09 24.23
C MET A 103 -1.60 19.07 24.07
N THR A 104 -1.93 17.79 24.18
CA THR A 104 -1.00 16.67 23.97
C THR A 104 -1.32 15.99 22.65
N MET A 105 -0.29 15.73 21.85
CA MET A 105 -0.37 14.91 20.64
C MET A 105 0.17 13.53 20.96
N SER A 106 -0.65 12.50 20.75
CA SER A 106 -0.27 11.11 20.96
C SER A 106 -0.40 10.33 19.65
N PRO A 107 0.62 9.56 19.23
CA PRO A 107 0.48 8.67 18.09
C PRO A 107 -0.57 7.60 18.40
N VAL A 108 -1.34 7.21 17.39
CA VAL A 108 -2.37 6.18 17.46
C VAL A 108 -2.14 5.15 16.37
N ASP A 109 -2.04 3.88 16.75
CA ASP A 109 -1.84 2.79 15.77
C ASP A 109 -3.12 2.47 15.00
N ALA A 110 -4.28 2.66 15.65
CA ALA A 110 -5.56 2.40 15.03
C ALA A 110 -6.66 3.31 15.58
N VAL A 111 -7.54 3.78 14.70
CA VAL A 111 -8.70 4.59 15.05
C VAL A 111 -9.97 3.74 14.91
N PRO A 112 -10.74 3.52 15.98
CA PRO A 112 -11.94 2.68 15.93
C PRO A 112 -13.04 3.35 15.11
N ILE A 113 -13.63 2.61 14.17
CA ILE A 113 -14.72 3.03 13.30
C ILE A 113 -16.02 2.42 13.82
N ALA A 114 -16.96 3.29 14.19
CA ALA A 114 -18.31 2.88 14.58
C ALA A 114 -19.29 3.15 13.44
N PRO A 115 -20.23 2.24 13.16
CA PRO A 115 -21.18 2.36 12.06
C PRO A 115 -22.06 3.59 12.25
N GLY A 116 -22.21 4.38 11.19
CA GLY A 116 -23.02 5.61 11.19
C GLY A 116 -22.44 6.74 12.04
N LYS A 117 -21.22 6.59 12.56
CA LYS A 117 -20.49 7.67 13.26
C LYS A 117 -19.30 8.10 12.42
N PRO A 118 -19.38 9.25 11.72
CA PRO A 118 -18.24 9.77 10.99
C PRO A 118 -17.13 10.20 11.95
N ILE A 119 -15.89 9.97 11.54
CA ILE A 119 -14.68 10.35 12.28
C ILE A 119 -13.99 11.46 11.50
N SER A 120 -13.89 12.63 12.11
CA SER A 120 -13.23 13.77 11.49
C SER A 120 -11.77 13.83 11.93
N PHE A 121 -10.87 13.80 10.95
CA PHE A 121 -9.48 14.17 11.11
C PHE A 121 -9.39 15.66 10.85
N ALA A 122 -9.27 16.45 11.92
CA ALA A 122 -9.31 17.90 11.90
C ALA A 122 -8.31 18.47 12.92
N PRO A 123 -7.90 19.75 12.78
CA PRO A 123 -7.03 20.41 13.74
C PRO A 123 -7.59 20.32 15.17
N GLY A 124 -6.78 19.89 16.13
CA GLY A 124 -7.20 19.72 17.52
C GLY A 124 -7.87 18.38 17.85
N GLY A 125 -8.00 17.47 16.87
CA GLY A 125 -8.41 16.09 17.07
C GLY A 125 -7.46 15.11 16.38
N TYR A 126 -8.01 14.13 15.65
CA TYR A 126 -7.22 13.21 14.84
C TYR A 126 -6.58 13.93 13.64
N HIS A 127 -5.35 13.57 13.32
CA HIS A 127 -4.62 14.09 12.17
C HIS A 127 -3.60 13.07 11.70
N VAL A 128 -3.25 13.10 10.42
CA VAL A 128 -2.24 12.20 9.86
C VAL A 128 -0.99 12.99 9.54
N MET A 129 0.11 12.71 10.22
CA MET A 129 1.41 13.28 9.90
C MET A 129 2.03 12.53 8.73
N LEU A 130 2.35 13.25 7.66
CA LEU A 130 2.99 12.71 6.46
C LEU A 130 4.44 13.16 6.43
N PHE A 131 5.37 12.23 6.28
CA PHE A 131 6.79 12.55 6.26
C PHE A 131 7.43 12.10 4.95
N ASP A 132 8.65 12.62 4.73
CA ASP A 132 9.49 12.27 3.59
C ASP A 132 8.74 12.48 2.27
N MET A 133 8.27 13.72 2.08
CA MET A 133 7.65 14.17 0.83
C MET A 133 8.70 14.27 -0.27
N ASP A 134 8.40 13.81 -1.47
CA ASP A 134 9.33 13.84 -2.61
C ASP A 134 9.59 15.25 -3.17
N GLY A 135 8.80 16.25 -2.77
CA GLY A 135 8.91 17.64 -3.22
C GLY A 135 8.15 17.97 -4.51
N SER A 136 7.43 17.01 -5.10
CA SER A 136 6.70 17.20 -6.35
C SER A 136 5.37 17.93 -6.16
N LEU A 137 4.77 17.82 -4.97
CA LEU A 137 3.47 18.43 -4.65
C LEU A 137 3.57 19.93 -4.40
N LYS A 138 2.63 20.69 -4.97
CA LYS A 138 2.46 22.13 -4.76
C LYS A 138 1.06 22.43 -4.21
N PRO A 139 0.88 23.58 -3.53
CA PRO A 139 -0.46 24.03 -3.16
C PRO A 139 -1.37 24.14 -4.40
N GLY A 140 -2.58 23.58 -4.31
CA GLY A 140 -3.54 23.52 -5.41
C GLY A 140 -3.54 22.20 -6.17
N ASP A 141 -2.54 21.34 -5.97
CA ASP A 141 -2.51 20.00 -6.56
C ASP A 141 -3.51 19.06 -5.88
N THR A 142 -3.66 17.87 -6.44
CA THR A 142 -4.46 16.79 -5.85
C THR A 142 -3.60 15.53 -5.76
N THR A 143 -3.60 14.89 -4.59
CA THR A 143 -2.91 13.63 -4.34
C THR A 143 -3.90 12.53 -3.98
N ASP A 144 -3.56 11.27 -4.22
CA ASP A 144 -4.40 10.13 -3.85
C ASP A 144 -4.10 9.69 -2.41
N LEU A 145 -5.14 9.67 -1.58
CA LEU A 145 -5.14 9.18 -0.21
C LEU A 145 -5.78 7.79 -0.16
N THR A 146 -5.13 6.86 0.50
CA THR A 146 -5.60 5.49 0.69
C THR A 146 -5.68 5.17 2.18
N ALA A 147 -6.89 4.95 2.69
CA ALA A 147 -7.12 4.44 4.03
C ALA A 147 -7.23 2.90 3.99
N THR A 148 -6.56 2.22 4.92
CA THR A 148 -6.62 0.76 5.07
C THR A 148 -7.28 0.42 6.40
N LEU A 149 -8.34 -0.38 6.33
CA LEU A 149 -9.07 -0.89 7.49
C LEU A 149 -8.46 -2.21 7.98
N ASP A 150 -8.75 -2.58 9.22
CA ASP A 150 -8.33 -3.86 9.83
C ASP A 150 -8.84 -5.08 9.06
N SER A 151 -9.98 -4.96 8.37
CA SER A 151 -10.53 -5.98 7.48
C SER A 151 -9.70 -6.22 6.21
N GLY A 152 -8.67 -5.38 5.95
CA GLY A 152 -7.91 -5.36 4.71
C GLY A 152 -8.56 -4.54 3.59
N ALA A 153 -9.75 -3.98 3.83
CA ALA A 153 -10.40 -3.08 2.89
C ALA A 153 -9.58 -1.79 2.71
N LYS A 154 -9.42 -1.36 1.45
CA LYS A 154 -8.75 -0.12 1.09
C LYS A 154 -9.76 0.86 0.52
N VAL A 155 -9.72 2.09 1.02
CA VAL A 155 -10.61 3.18 0.61
C VAL A 155 -9.74 4.28 0.03
N ASN A 156 -9.98 4.60 -1.23
CA ASN A 156 -9.21 5.60 -1.96
C ASN A 156 -10.04 6.88 -2.08
N ALA A 157 -9.41 8.02 -1.83
CA ALA A 157 -9.99 9.33 -2.05
C ALA A 157 -8.96 10.31 -2.59
N LYS A 158 -9.44 11.32 -3.30
CA LYS A 158 -8.60 12.42 -3.78
C LYS A 158 -8.52 13.48 -2.70
N ALA A 159 -7.31 13.80 -2.27
CA ALA A 159 -7.03 14.82 -1.29
C ALA A 159 -6.47 16.08 -1.98
N LYS A 160 -7.05 17.24 -1.69
CA LYS A 160 -6.56 18.53 -2.20
C LYS A 160 -5.32 18.96 -1.42
N VAL A 161 -4.27 19.34 -2.12
CA VAL A 161 -3.04 19.86 -1.51
C VAL A 161 -3.20 21.35 -1.23
N THR A 162 -2.93 21.78 -0.01
CA THR A 162 -3.13 23.16 0.45
C THR A 162 -1.84 23.75 1.01
N ALA A 163 -1.78 25.08 1.00
CA ALA A 163 -0.66 25.82 1.54
C ALA A 163 -0.59 25.65 3.08
N PRO A 164 0.56 25.94 3.70
CA PRO A 164 0.68 25.99 5.15
C PRO A 164 -0.36 26.94 5.75
N GLY A 165 -1.06 26.50 6.81
CA GLY A 165 -2.20 27.20 7.38
C GLY A 165 -3.57 26.74 6.85
N GLY A 166 -3.60 25.85 5.85
CA GLY A 166 -4.83 25.34 5.23
C GLY A 166 -5.51 26.34 4.30
N ASP A 167 -6.64 25.96 3.70
CA ASP A 167 -7.54 26.95 3.10
C ASP A 167 -8.20 27.72 4.24
N MET A 168 -7.57 28.79 4.71
CA MET A 168 -8.24 29.73 5.60
C MET A 168 -9.37 30.37 4.80
N LYS A 169 -10.54 29.76 4.83
CA LYS A 169 -11.78 30.33 4.29
C LYS A 169 -12.16 31.46 5.25
N MET A 170 -11.56 32.62 5.00
CA MET A 170 -11.93 33.91 5.56
C MET A 170 -13.36 34.26 5.17
#